data_AF-A0A834SV81-F1
#
_entry.id   AF-A0A834SV81-F1
#
_cell.length_a   1.000
_cell.length_b   1.000
_cell.length_c   1.000
_cell.angle_alpha   90.00
_cell.angle_beta   90.00
_cell.angle_gamma   90.00
#
_symmetry.space_group_name_H-M   'P 1'
#
loop_
_entity.id
_entity.type
_entity.pdbx_description
1 polymer ?
#
loop_
_entity_poly.entity_id
_entity_poly.type
_entity_poly.pdbx_seq_one_letter_code
_entity_poly.pdbx_strand_id
1 'polypeptide(L)'
;MEGVTKSTLLVMLCLALCASSSTSEASHNEISCMQVVQAMSACSDFLSGIGPDIPPLTCCFAANLLTGQTAGSPVERRIVCECFKNLHLSAEGFHRVLRIRQICAVPGLPIADDPNQDCSGMMH
;
A
#
# COMPACT_ATOMS: atom_id res chain seq x y z
N MET A 1 -19.78 41.83 30.83
CA MET A 1 -19.53 40.72 29.89
C MET A 1 -18.03 40.66 29.66
N GLU A 2 -17.28 40.06 30.59
CA GLU A 2 -15.79 40.14 30.61
C GLU A 2 -15.13 38.76 30.45
N GLY A 3 -15.87 37.77 29.93
CA GLY A 3 -15.41 36.38 29.85
C GLY A 3 -15.02 35.88 28.45
N VAL A 4 -15.14 36.69 27.40
CA VAL A 4 -15.02 36.22 26.00
C VAL A 4 -13.63 36.43 25.39
N THR A 5 -12.72 37.15 26.05
CA THR A 5 -11.42 37.53 25.42
C THR A 5 -10.28 36.55 25.74
N LYS A 6 -10.29 35.90 26.92
CA LYS A 6 -9.15 35.10 27.39
C LYS A 6 -9.16 33.66 26.85
N SER A 7 -10.34 33.10 26.66
CA SER A 7 -10.52 31.72 26.14
C SER A 7 -10.19 31.65 24.64
N THR A 8 -10.58 32.67 23.88
CA THR A 8 -10.30 32.77 22.43
C THR A 8 -8.81 32.90 22.13
N LEU A 9 -8.04 33.57 23.00
CA LEU A 9 -6.58 33.70 22.84
C LEU A 9 -5.84 32.36 22.99
N LEU A 10 -6.30 31.50 23.91
CA LEU A 10 -5.73 30.17 24.14
C LEU A 10 -6.03 29.21 22.98
N VAL A 11 -7.22 29.28 22.39
CA VAL A 11 -7.61 28.45 21.24
C VAL A 11 -6.79 28.80 19.99
N MET A 12 -6.54 30.10 19.76
CA MET A 12 -5.74 30.56 18.62
C MET A 12 -4.25 30.18 18.75
N LEU A 13 -3.71 30.16 19.97
CA LEU A 13 -2.33 29.73 20.22
C LEU A 13 -2.14 28.22 19.98
N CYS A 14 -3.13 27.39 20.33
CA CYS A 14 -3.10 25.95 20.03
C CYS A 14 -3.14 25.65 18.52
N LEU A 15 -3.93 26.40 17.75
CA LEU A 15 -4.02 26.20 16.30
C LEU A 15 -2.72 26.59 15.57
N ALA A 16 -1.97 27.58 16.07
CA ALA A 16 -0.68 27.98 15.51
C ALA A 16 0.43 26.94 15.76
N LEU A 17 0.41 26.24 16.91
CA LEU A 17 1.37 25.19 17.24
C LEU A 17 1.17 23.91 16.40
N CYS A 18 -0.05 23.63 15.96
CA CYS A 18 -0.33 22.48 15.08
C CYS A 18 0.12 22.69 13.62
N ALA A 19 0.40 23.93 13.21
CA ALA A 19 0.83 24.24 11.84
C ALA A 19 2.34 24.05 11.58
N SER A 20 3.11 23.66 12.60
CA SER A 20 4.59 23.61 12.55
C SER A 20 5.16 22.21 12.30
N SER A 21 4.45 21.34 11.57
CA SER A 21 4.96 20.00 11.22
C SER A 21 4.59 19.61 9.80
N SER A 22 5.00 20.39 8.80
CA SER A 22 4.94 19.94 7.41
C SER A 22 6.13 20.49 6.61
N THR A 23 7.35 20.19 7.07
CA THR A 23 8.50 20.14 6.17
C THR A 23 8.49 18.76 5.49
N SER A 24 7.57 18.56 4.54
CA SER A 24 7.69 17.47 3.57
C SER A 24 8.37 18.02 2.31
N GLU A 25 9.63 18.43 2.46
CA GLU A 25 10.53 18.64 1.33
C GLU A 25 11.38 17.38 1.17
N ALA A 26 10.78 16.40 0.49
CA ALA A 26 11.48 15.39 -0.27
C ALA A 26 10.45 14.86 -1.29
N SER A 27 10.53 15.32 -2.52
CA SER A 27 9.88 14.67 -3.66
C SER A 27 10.58 13.35 -3.97
N HIS A 28 10.52 12.42 -3.03
CA HIS A 28 10.61 10.98 -3.27
C HIS A 28 9.16 10.50 -3.24
N ASN A 29 8.63 10.03 -4.37
CA ASN A 29 7.30 9.42 -4.41
C ASN A 29 7.37 8.06 -3.70
N GLU A 30 7.46 8.08 -2.37
CA GLU A 30 7.46 6.91 -1.51
C GLU A 30 6.16 6.13 -1.76
N ILE A 31 6.28 4.84 -2.06
CA ILE A 31 5.12 3.98 -2.25
C ILE A 31 4.29 3.96 -0.98
N SER A 32 2.99 4.24 -1.12
CA SER A 32 1.99 4.14 -0.06
C SER A 32 1.08 2.92 -0.26
N CYS A 33 0.50 2.42 0.83
CA CYS A 33 -0.49 1.34 0.72
C CYS A 33 -1.73 1.72 -0.09
N MET A 34 -2.12 2.99 -0.09
CA MET A 34 -3.20 3.47 -0.94
C MET A 34 -2.87 3.31 -2.43
N GLN A 35 -1.62 3.58 -2.84
CA GLN A 35 -1.18 3.34 -4.22
C GLN A 35 -1.17 1.83 -4.55
N VAL A 36 -0.76 0.97 -3.62
CA VAL A 36 -0.81 -0.49 -3.81
C VAL A 36 -2.26 -0.96 -3.99
N VAL A 37 -3.17 -0.54 -3.11
CA VAL A 37 -4.61 -0.85 -3.22
C VAL A 37 -5.19 -0.37 -4.54
N GLN A 38 -4.89 0.86 -4.94
CA GLN A 38 -5.35 1.43 -6.21
C GLN A 38 -4.81 0.64 -7.41
N ALA A 39 -3.54 0.27 -7.41
CA ALA A 39 -2.96 -0.57 -8.46
C ALA A 39 -3.64 -1.95 -8.52
N MET A 40 -3.87 -2.57 -7.36
CA MET A 40 -4.49 -3.90 -7.26
C MET A 40 -6.01 -3.90 -7.43
N SER A 41 -6.66 -2.73 -7.53
CA SER A 41 -8.09 -2.64 -7.89
C SER A 41 -8.39 -3.30 -9.24
N ALA A 42 -7.44 -3.27 -10.18
CA ALA A 42 -7.56 -3.98 -11.46
C ALA A 42 -7.60 -5.51 -11.32
N CYS A 43 -7.26 -6.04 -10.15
CA CYS A 43 -7.26 -7.47 -9.83
C CYS A 43 -8.48 -7.89 -8.99
N SER A 44 -9.38 -6.98 -8.61
CA SER A 44 -10.41 -7.23 -7.58
C SER A 44 -11.29 -8.45 -7.86
N ASP A 45 -11.77 -8.60 -9.10
CA ASP A 45 -12.66 -9.71 -9.47
C ASP A 45 -11.92 -11.04 -9.37
N PHE A 46 -10.71 -11.10 -9.92
CA PHE A 46 -9.84 -12.27 -9.81
C PHE A 46 -9.56 -12.61 -8.34
N LEU A 47 -9.16 -11.63 -7.51
CA LEU A 47 -8.89 -11.84 -6.08
C LEU A 47 -10.14 -12.28 -5.29
N SER A 48 -11.32 -11.90 -5.75
CA SER A 48 -12.60 -12.29 -5.15
C SER A 48 -13.13 -13.63 -5.66
N GLY A 49 -12.42 -14.28 -6.58
CA GLY A 49 -12.86 -15.53 -7.21
C GLY A 49 -14.02 -15.36 -8.19
N ILE A 50 -14.23 -14.13 -8.68
CA ILE A 50 -15.27 -13.81 -9.65
C ILE A 50 -14.69 -13.92 -11.06
N GLY A 51 -15.34 -14.72 -11.91
CA GLY A 51 -14.97 -14.87 -13.30
C GLY A 51 -13.84 -15.88 -13.53
N PRO A 52 -12.98 -15.69 -14.55
CA PRO A 52 -11.98 -16.66 -14.94
C PRO A 52 -10.85 -16.80 -13.90
N ASP A 53 -10.20 -17.97 -13.88
CA ASP A 53 -9.03 -18.25 -13.04
C ASP A 53 -7.74 -17.57 -13.53
N ILE A 54 -7.87 -16.58 -14.40
CA ILE A 54 -6.80 -15.80 -15.02
C ILE A 54 -7.14 -14.32 -14.82
N PRO A 55 -6.26 -13.51 -14.19
CA PRO A 55 -6.52 -12.09 -14.02
C PRO A 55 -6.52 -11.35 -15.36
N PRO A 56 -7.21 -10.19 -15.44
CA PRO A 56 -7.17 -9.37 -16.64
C PRO A 56 -5.75 -8.84 -16.90
N LEU A 57 -5.43 -8.53 -18.16
CA LEU A 57 -4.10 -7.99 -18.52
C LEU A 57 -3.76 -6.70 -17.75
N THR A 58 -4.76 -5.90 -17.40
CA THR A 58 -4.60 -4.69 -16.59
C THR A 58 -4.11 -5.00 -15.17
N CYS A 59 -4.53 -6.11 -14.57
CA CYS A 59 -4.00 -6.59 -13.30
C CYS A 59 -2.50 -6.96 -13.42
N CYS A 60 -2.13 -7.71 -14.47
CA CYS A 60 -0.74 -8.06 -14.70
C CYS A 60 0.15 -6.84 -14.99
N PHE A 61 -0.39 -5.83 -15.68
CA PHE A 61 0.31 -4.56 -15.91
C PHE A 61 0.55 -3.82 -14.59
N ALA A 62 -0.46 -3.73 -13.72
CA ALA A 62 -0.34 -3.10 -12.41
C ALA A 62 0.68 -3.83 -11.51
N ALA A 63 0.67 -5.16 -11.51
CA ALA A 63 1.64 -5.97 -10.78
C ALA A 63 3.08 -5.78 -11.28
N ASN A 64 3.27 -5.69 -12.60
CA ASN A 64 4.57 -5.35 -13.20
C ASN A 64 5.04 -3.96 -12.77
N LEU A 65 4.14 -2.97 -12.78
CA LEU A 65 4.49 -1.61 -12.38
C LEU A 65 4.96 -1.55 -10.92
N LEU A 66 4.23 -2.17 -9.99
CA LEU A 66 4.64 -2.26 -8.58
C LEU A 66 5.99 -2.96 -8.41
N THR A 67 6.21 -4.05 -9.15
CA THR A 67 7.49 -4.77 -9.13
C THR A 67 8.63 -3.88 -9.63
N GLY A 68 8.41 -3.14 -10.72
CA GLY A 68 9.41 -2.22 -11.28
C GLY A 68 9.72 -1.03 -10.36
N GLN A 69 8.71 -0.48 -9.69
CA GLN A 69 8.90 0.62 -8.73
C GLN A 69 9.77 0.19 -7.55
N THR A 70 9.60 -1.04 -7.06
CA THR A 70 10.31 -1.54 -5.88
C THR A 70 11.65 -2.24 -6.18
N ALA A 71 12.03 -2.39 -7.45
CA ALA A 71 13.16 -3.22 -7.86
C ALA A 71 14.50 -2.83 -7.21
N GLY A 72 14.72 -1.53 -6.98
CA GLY A 72 15.95 -0.99 -6.38
C GLY A 72 15.88 -0.71 -4.88
N SER A 73 14.74 -0.97 -4.22
CA SER A 73 14.51 -0.52 -2.85
C SER A 73 13.97 -1.65 -1.95
N PRO A 74 14.86 -2.28 -1.15
CA PRO A 74 14.51 -3.15 -0.03
C PRO A 74 13.38 -2.61 0.86
N VAL A 75 13.43 -1.30 1.13
CA VAL A 75 12.47 -0.60 1.97
C VAL A 75 11.09 -0.56 1.30
N GLU A 76 11.03 -0.20 0.02
CA GLU A 76 9.75 -0.16 -0.70
C GLU A 76 9.17 -1.56 -0.93
N ARG A 77 10.01 -2.59 -1.15
CA ARG A 77 9.55 -3.99 -1.20
C ARG A 77 8.89 -4.39 0.12
N ARG A 78 9.51 -4.03 1.25
CA ARG A 78 8.93 -4.28 2.58
C ARG A 78 7.60 -3.55 2.74
N ILE A 79 7.53 -2.27 2.37
CA ILE A 79 6.28 -1.48 2.44
C ILE A 79 5.18 -2.15 1.63
N VAL A 80 5.43 -2.49 0.36
CA VAL A 80 4.45 -3.15 -0.51
C VAL A 80 3.97 -4.47 0.10
N CYS A 81 4.87 -5.29 0.64
CA CYS A 81 4.52 -6.54 1.31
C CYS A 81 3.58 -6.31 2.50
N GLU A 82 3.87 -5.33 3.36
CA GLU A 82 2.99 -5.00 4.49
C GLU A 82 1.63 -4.47 4.01
N CYS A 83 1.59 -3.74 2.90
CA CYS A 83 0.34 -3.29 2.30
C CYS A 83 -0.51 -4.47 1.81
N PHE A 84 0.09 -5.50 1.20
CA PHE A 84 -0.64 -6.71 0.79
C PHE A 84 -1.26 -7.45 1.98
N LYS A 85 -0.58 -7.51 3.13
CA LYS A 85 -1.13 -8.11 4.36
C LYS A 85 -2.37 -7.38 4.86
N ASN A 86 -2.46 -6.07 4.61
CA ASN A 86 -3.59 -5.24 5.00
C ASN A 86 -4.78 -5.28 4.02
N LEU A 87 -4.71 -6.02 2.91
CA LEU A 87 -5.80 -6.11 1.93
C LEU A 87 -7.01 -6.94 2.41
N HIS A 88 -6.98 -7.53 3.61
CA HIS A 88 -8.07 -8.33 4.19
C HIS A 88 -8.66 -9.35 3.21
N LEU A 89 -7.80 -10.07 2.49
CA LEU A 89 -8.21 -11.08 1.52
C LEU A 89 -8.81 -12.31 2.24
N SER A 90 -9.78 -12.96 1.60
CA SER A 90 -10.20 -14.31 2.01
C SER A 90 -9.04 -15.30 1.82
N ALA A 91 -9.12 -16.49 2.43
CA ALA A 91 -8.10 -17.53 2.23
C ALA A 91 -7.92 -17.89 0.74
N GLU A 92 -9.03 -17.97 -0.01
CA GLU A 92 -8.97 -18.16 -1.46
C GLU A 92 -8.35 -16.95 -2.17
N GLY A 93 -8.72 -15.73 -1.79
CA GLY A 93 -8.15 -14.51 -2.35
C GLY A 93 -6.64 -14.41 -2.11
N PHE A 94 -6.15 -14.88 -0.97
CA PHE A 94 -4.72 -14.99 -0.69
C PHE A 94 -4.04 -16.02 -1.62
N HIS A 95 -4.62 -17.21 -1.80
CA HIS A 95 -4.06 -18.17 -2.78
C HIS A 95 -4.04 -17.60 -4.21
N ARG A 96 -5.03 -16.80 -4.57
CA ARG A 96 -5.09 -16.13 -5.87
C ARG A 96 -4.06 -15.01 -6.00
N VAL A 97 -3.86 -14.19 -4.97
CA VAL A 97 -2.85 -13.10 -5.00
C VAL A 97 -1.44 -13.67 -5.19
N LEU A 98 -1.12 -14.81 -4.56
CA LEU A 98 0.17 -15.50 -4.76
C LEU A 98 0.37 -15.96 -6.21
N ARG A 99 -0.71 -16.39 -6.87
CA ARG A 99 -0.66 -16.89 -8.24
C ARG A 99 -0.41 -15.78 -9.28
N ILE A 100 -0.61 -14.50 -8.91
CA ILE A 100 -0.29 -13.36 -9.80
C ILE A 100 1.17 -13.42 -10.25
N ARG A 101 2.12 -13.77 -9.37
CA ARG A 101 3.54 -13.91 -9.74
C ARG A 101 3.76 -14.87 -10.91
N GLN A 102 3.06 -16.00 -10.88
CA GLN A 102 3.20 -17.06 -11.87
C GLN A 102 2.44 -16.71 -13.16
N ILE A 103 1.17 -16.30 -13.05
CA ILE A 103 0.33 -16.02 -14.22
C ILE A 103 0.81 -14.78 -14.97
N CYS A 104 1.20 -13.73 -14.25
CA CYS A 104 1.66 -12.48 -14.84
C CYS A 104 3.18 -12.44 -15.09
N ALA A 105 3.91 -13.54 -14.80
CA ALA A 105 5.36 -13.63 -14.93
C ALA A 105 6.13 -12.51 -14.19
N VAL A 106 5.71 -12.21 -12.96
CA VAL A 106 6.28 -11.16 -12.08
C VAL A 106 6.83 -11.76 -10.78
N PRO A 107 7.92 -12.56 -10.82
CA PRO A 107 8.44 -13.23 -9.62
C PRO A 107 8.87 -12.25 -8.51
N GLY A 108 9.22 -11.01 -8.86
CA GLY A 108 9.64 -9.97 -7.92
C GLY A 108 8.51 -9.22 -7.21
N LEU A 109 7.24 -9.56 -7.43
CA LEU A 109 6.12 -8.88 -6.76
C LEU A 109 6.22 -9.10 -5.23
N PRO A 110 6.30 -8.04 -4.39
CA PRO A 110 6.57 -8.18 -2.95
C PRO A 110 5.33 -8.61 -2.16
N ILE A 111 5.05 -9.92 -2.12
CA ILE A 111 3.94 -10.54 -1.37
C ILE A 111 4.52 -11.59 -0.41
N ALA A 112 4.01 -11.68 0.81
CA ALA A 112 4.39 -12.75 1.72
C ALA A 112 3.79 -14.09 1.26
N ASP A 113 4.55 -15.18 1.28
CA ASP A 113 4.06 -16.51 0.84
C ASP A 113 3.09 -17.16 1.86
N ASP A 114 3.14 -16.71 3.11
CA ASP A 114 2.23 -17.07 4.19
C ASP A 114 1.60 -15.79 4.77
N PRO A 115 0.30 -15.80 5.14
CA PRO A 115 -0.38 -14.60 5.65
C PRO A 115 0.20 -14.10 6.99
N ASN A 116 0.89 -14.97 7.75
CA ASN A 116 1.56 -14.63 9.00
C ASN A 116 3.05 -14.39 8.84
N GLN A 117 3.63 -14.61 7.66
CA GLN A 117 5.04 -14.33 7.41
C GLN A 117 5.32 -12.82 7.56
N ASP A 118 6.48 -12.52 8.14
CA ASP A 118 6.96 -11.16 8.32
C ASP A 118 7.64 -10.65 7.03
N CYS A 119 7.42 -9.39 6.69
CA CYS A 119 7.96 -8.80 5.47
C CYS A 119 9.44 -8.40 5.57
N SER A 120 10.13 -8.64 6.70
CA SER A 120 11.55 -8.32 6.86
C SER A 120 12.46 -9.08 5.90
N GLY A 121 12.01 -10.23 5.38
CA GLY A 121 12.75 -10.99 4.35
C GLY A 121 12.87 -10.29 2.99
N MET A 122 12.06 -9.25 2.73
CA MET A 122 12.05 -8.50 1.46
C MET A 122 13.22 -7.49 1.33
N MET A 123 14.09 -7.44 2.34
CA MET A 123 15.19 -6.48 2.41
C MET A 123 16.46 -6.90 1.65
N HIS A 124 16.48 -8.09 1.05
CA HIS A 124 17.58 -8.60 0.23
C HIS A 124 17.23 -8.54 -1.26
#